data_AF-A0A8J7K0I4-F1
#
_entry.id   AF-A0A8J7K0I4-F1
#
_cell.length_a   1.000
_cell.length_b   1.000
_cell.length_c   1.000
_cell.angle_alpha   90.00
_cell.angle_beta   90.00
_cell.angle_gamma   90.00
#
_symmetry.space_group_name_H-M   'P 1'
#
loop_
_entity.id
_entity.type
_entity.pdbx_description
1 polymer ?
#
loop_
_entity_poly.entity_id
_entity_poly.type
_entity_poly.pdbx_seq_one_letter_code
_entity_poly.pdbx_strand_id
1 'polypeptide(L)'
;MANNAYTIGKNLSEFQEGIQVNLSQGYDLISTAYSDGSWFGLYQDTPNNTGYVTASSADELGQMVQQQWQFGGYRLTDVEYGDGVWFGTFEEDYGANNYSIATSFTEFQEDISLVWNQGFELVDVEYGDGIWFGTYRDVSGVNGYQTATSATEFQEDIQNMWNQGLQLVDVEYGDGIWFGTFQQDSSITSGYTGGSTFDELLGNFQQHFGNQGYELVDVEYGDGVWLGVVEKETPQNPFENPILYPLALELGLQQNAIIGDVLNLYNSATYW
;
A
#
# COMPACT_ATOMS: atom_id res chain seq x y z
N MET A 1 -2.79 -19.00 0.18
CA MET A 1 -1.84 -18.74 -0.91
C MET A 1 -1.73 -17.23 -0.96
N ALA A 2 -0.54 -16.66 -1.12
CA ALA A 2 -0.44 -15.25 -1.44
C ALA A 2 -1.23 -14.99 -2.73
N ASN A 3 -2.08 -13.97 -2.74
CA ASN A 3 -2.99 -13.70 -3.86
C ASN A 3 -2.32 -12.85 -4.96
N ASN A 4 -1.01 -12.62 -4.84
CA ASN A 4 -0.30 -11.78 -5.80
C ASN A 4 -0.03 -12.51 -7.12
N ALA A 5 -0.32 -11.84 -8.24
CA ALA A 5 0.27 -12.13 -9.54
C ALA A 5 1.37 -11.10 -9.85
N TYR A 6 2.23 -11.38 -10.82
CA TYR A 6 3.28 -10.45 -11.23
C TYR A 6 3.54 -10.53 -12.73
N THR A 7 4.16 -9.48 -13.28
CA THR A 7 4.65 -9.48 -14.66
C THR A 7 5.96 -8.71 -14.76
N ILE A 8 6.82 -9.15 -15.69
CA ILE A 8 8.07 -8.50 -16.05
C ILE A 8 8.03 -8.20 -17.55
N GLY A 9 8.12 -6.94 -17.93
CA GLY A 9 8.24 -6.50 -19.31
C GLY A 9 9.63 -5.92 -19.57
N LYS A 10 10.32 -6.34 -20.63
CA LYS A 10 11.70 -5.86 -20.94
C LYS A 10 11.74 -4.46 -21.57
N ASN A 11 10.59 -3.84 -21.65
CA ASN A 11 10.31 -2.49 -22.13
C ASN A 11 8.86 -2.17 -21.79
N LEU A 12 8.50 -0.89 -21.88
CA LEU A 12 7.16 -0.43 -21.56
C LEU A 12 6.06 -1.11 -22.40
N SER A 13 6.32 -1.45 -23.67
CA SER A 13 5.31 -2.12 -24.52
C SER A 13 5.01 -3.53 -24.05
N GLU A 14 6.03 -4.34 -23.75
CA GLU A 14 5.85 -5.69 -23.19
C GLU A 14 5.17 -5.63 -21.82
N PHE A 15 5.49 -4.62 -21.01
CA PHE A 15 4.86 -4.41 -19.72
C PHE A 15 3.37 -4.10 -19.84
N GLN A 16 3.01 -3.18 -20.74
CA GLN A 16 1.61 -2.83 -21.02
C GLN A 16 0.81 -4.02 -21.54
N GLU A 17 1.39 -4.87 -22.40
CA GLU A 17 0.76 -6.13 -22.81
C GLU A 17 0.52 -7.05 -21.60
N GLY A 18 1.51 -7.15 -20.71
CA GLY A 18 1.44 -7.85 -19.45
C GLY A 18 0.30 -7.39 -18.54
N ILE A 19 0.15 -6.07 -18.36
CA ILE A 19 -0.94 -5.47 -17.62
C ILE A 19 -2.28 -5.93 -18.22
N GLN A 20 -2.49 -5.78 -19.52
CA GLN A 20 -3.75 -6.19 -20.17
C GLN A 20 -4.08 -7.67 -19.95
N VAL A 21 -3.07 -8.54 -19.95
CA VAL A 21 -3.26 -9.97 -19.67
C VAL A 21 -3.75 -10.20 -18.24
N ASN A 22 -3.20 -9.53 -17.23
CA ASN A 22 -3.61 -9.69 -15.84
C ASN A 22 -4.98 -9.06 -15.56
N LEU A 23 -5.23 -7.85 -16.10
CA LEU A 23 -6.57 -7.22 -16.01
C LEU A 23 -7.65 -8.11 -16.61
N SER A 24 -7.37 -8.78 -17.73
CA SER A 24 -8.32 -9.71 -18.36
C SER A 24 -8.60 -10.98 -17.54
N GLN A 25 -7.74 -11.28 -16.57
CA GLN A 25 -7.89 -12.39 -15.63
C GLN A 25 -8.59 -11.96 -14.33
N GLY A 26 -8.90 -10.67 -14.17
CA GLY A 26 -9.54 -10.12 -12.99
C GLY A 26 -8.57 -9.71 -11.88
N TYR A 27 -7.28 -9.54 -12.19
CA TYR A 27 -6.33 -8.96 -11.23
C TYR A 27 -6.19 -7.45 -11.44
N ASP A 28 -6.02 -6.72 -10.35
CA ASP A 28 -5.70 -5.29 -10.34
C ASP A 28 -4.20 -5.07 -10.18
N LEU A 29 -3.64 -4.12 -10.94
CA LEU A 29 -2.28 -3.60 -10.78
C LEU A 29 -2.26 -2.68 -9.57
N ILE A 30 -1.40 -2.98 -8.60
CA ILE A 30 -1.34 -2.30 -7.31
C ILE A 30 -0.01 -1.56 -7.08
N SER A 31 1.07 -2.00 -7.71
CA SER A 31 2.41 -1.39 -7.61
C SER A 31 3.20 -1.69 -8.88
N THR A 32 4.04 -0.75 -9.26
CA THR A 32 4.93 -0.83 -10.42
C THR A 32 6.36 -0.52 -9.97
N ALA A 33 7.35 -1.17 -10.57
CA ALA A 33 8.75 -0.84 -10.35
C ALA A 33 9.54 -0.87 -11.66
N TYR A 34 10.60 -0.07 -11.78
CA TYR A 34 11.52 -0.14 -12.92
C TYR A 34 12.96 -0.38 -12.50
N SER A 35 13.57 -1.41 -13.07
CA SER A 35 14.98 -1.72 -12.81
C SER A 35 15.62 -2.48 -13.96
N ASP A 36 16.91 -2.20 -14.19
CA ASP A 36 17.76 -2.90 -15.17
C ASP A 36 17.11 -3.04 -16.57
N GLY A 37 16.40 -2.00 -17.01
CA GLY A 37 15.74 -1.96 -18.31
C GLY A 37 14.43 -2.74 -18.38
N SER A 38 13.90 -3.19 -17.25
CA SER A 38 12.66 -3.96 -17.16
C SER A 38 11.67 -3.27 -16.22
N TRP A 39 10.40 -3.36 -16.60
CA TRP A 39 9.26 -2.95 -15.77
C TRP A 39 8.70 -4.17 -15.06
N PHE A 40 8.31 -3.98 -13.81
CA PHE A 40 7.73 -4.98 -12.94
C PHE A 40 6.36 -4.48 -12.51
N GLY A 41 5.38 -5.38 -12.48
CA GLY A 41 4.05 -5.05 -11.98
C GLY A 41 3.63 -6.09 -10.96
N LEU A 42 3.11 -5.63 -9.84
CA LEU A 42 2.47 -6.43 -8.82
C LEU A 42 0.95 -6.31 -8.94
N TYR A 43 0.27 -7.44 -8.80
CA TYR A 43 -1.17 -7.49 -8.96
C TYR A 43 -1.84 -8.23 -7.80
N GLN A 44 -3.09 -7.90 -7.52
CA GLN A 44 -3.93 -8.56 -6.51
C GLN A 44 -5.32 -8.89 -7.08
N ASP A 45 -5.96 -9.91 -6.52
CA ASP A 45 -7.36 -10.27 -6.80
C ASP A 45 -8.25 -9.43 -5.88
N THR A 46 -8.48 -8.17 -6.27
CA THR A 46 -9.35 -7.24 -5.54
C THR A 46 -10.63 -6.97 -6.34
N PRO A 47 -11.71 -6.48 -5.70
CA PRO A 47 -12.92 -6.13 -6.43
C PRO A 47 -12.84 -4.75 -7.11
N ASN A 48 -11.70 -4.06 -7.00
CA ASN A 48 -11.54 -2.73 -7.57
C ASN A 48 -11.36 -2.82 -9.09
N ASN A 49 -11.43 -1.68 -9.76
CA ASN A 49 -10.94 -1.56 -11.13
C ASN A 49 -9.67 -0.73 -11.07
N THR A 50 -8.59 -1.23 -11.66
CA THR A 50 -7.37 -0.46 -11.87
C THR A 50 -7.30 0.19 -13.27
N GLY A 51 -6.45 1.19 -13.41
CA GLY A 51 -6.04 1.79 -14.67
C GLY A 51 -4.63 2.37 -14.56
N TYR A 52 -4.06 2.81 -15.68
CA TYR A 52 -2.77 3.49 -15.67
C TYR A 52 -2.69 4.60 -16.72
N VAL A 53 -1.76 5.51 -16.53
CA VAL A 53 -1.32 6.51 -17.53
C VAL A 53 0.19 6.51 -17.64
N THR A 54 0.69 7.03 -18.76
CA THR A 54 2.12 7.30 -18.93
C THR A 54 2.32 8.75 -19.37
N ALA A 55 3.36 9.38 -18.85
CA ALA A 55 3.70 10.77 -19.09
C ALA A 55 5.20 10.95 -19.34
N SER A 56 5.55 11.97 -20.11
CA SER A 56 6.96 12.28 -20.44
C SER A 56 7.64 13.16 -19.38
N SER A 57 6.90 13.64 -18.38
CA SER A 57 7.41 14.45 -17.27
C SER A 57 6.47 14.37 -16.06
N ALA A 58 7.00 14.64 -14.87
CA ALA A 58 6.22 14.73 -13.63
C ALA A 58 5.08 15.78 -13.73
N ASP A 59 5.35 16.93 -14.38
CA ASP A 59 4.33 17.97 -14.59
C ASP A 59 3.18 17.48 -15.49
N GLU A 60 3.49 16.71 -16.53
CA GLU A 60 2.48 16.10 -17.39
C GLU A 60 1.68 15.03 -16.64
N LEU A 61 2.35 14.19 -15.84
CA LEU A 61 1.68 13.22 -14.96
C LEU A 61 0.73 13.96 -14.00
N GLY A 62 1.19 15.01 -13.34
CA GLY A 62 0.37 15.82 -12.43
C GLY A 62 -0.87 16.40 -13.12
N GLN A 63 -0.76 16.85 -14.38
CA GLN A 63 -1.93 17.30 -15.15
C GLN A 63 -2.92 16.17 -15.45
N MET A 64 -2.44 14.97 -15.77
CA MET A 64 -3.29 13.79 -15.99
C MET A 64 -3.98 13.36 -14.69
N VAL A 65 -3.26 13.35 -13.56
CA VAL A 65 -3.79 13.06 -12.22
C VAL A 65 -4.91 14.04 -11.86
N GLN A 66 -4.68 15.35 -12.04
CA GLN A 66 -5.73 16.35 -11.79
C GLN A 66 -6.97 16.14 -12.66
N GLN A 67 -6.80 15.77 -13.92
CA GLN A 67 -7.94 15.46 -14.80
C GLN A 67 -8.70 14.23 -14.30
N GLN A 68 -8.01 13.17 -13.89
CA GLN A 68 -8.65 11.98 -13.33
C GLN A 68 -9.41 12.31 -12.04
N TRP A 69 -8.87 13.12 -11.14
CA TRP A 69 -9.57 13.51 -9.91
C TRP A 69 -10.77 14.42 -10.14
N GLN A 70 -10.77 15.23 -11.19
CA GLN A 70 -11.89 16.13 -11.52
C GLN A 70 -13.05 15.41 -12.19
N PHE A 71 -12.76 14.42 -13.05
CA PHE A 71 -13.74 13.81 -13.94
C PHE A 71 -13.97 12.32 -13.71
N GLY A 72 -13.08 11.65 -12.98
CA GLY A 72 -13.08 10.21 -12.75
C GLY A 72 -13.46 9.82 -11.33
N GLY A 73 -13.78 8.53 -11.16
CA GLY A 73 -13.84 7.83 -9.88
C GLY A 73 -12.52 7.17 -9.50
N TYR A 74 -11.43 7.44 -10.25
CA TYR A 74 -10.14 6.80 -10.08
C TYR A 74 -9.16 7.73 -9.35
N ARG A 75 -8.40 7.17 -8.41
CA ARG A 75 -7.38 7.88 -7.62
C ARG A 75 -6.02 7.23 -7.82
N LEU A 76 -4.98 8.05 -7.77
CA LEU A 76 -3.60 7.61 -7.99
C LEU A 76 -3.17 6.79 -6.77
N THR A 77 -2.66 5.58 -6.98
CA THR A 77 -2.24 4.68 -5.90
C THR A 77 -0.74 4.46 -5.85
N ASP A 78 -0.07 4.59 -7.00
CA ASP A 78 1.34 4.27 -7.16
C ASP A 78 1.90 5.11 -8.33
N VAL A 79 3.13 5.58 -8.18
CA VAL A 79 3.88 6.33 -9.20
C VAL A 79 5.24 5.68 -9.36
N GLU A 80 5.68 5.50 -10.60
CA GLU A 80 6.99 4.91 -10.90
C GLU A 80 7.66 5.67 -12.04
N TYR A 81 8.98 5.87 -11.98
CA TYR A 81 9.76 6.42 -13.08
C TYR A 81 10.76 5.42 -13.66
N GLY A 82 10.52 5.06 -14.93
CA GLY A 82 11.36 4.11 -15.65
C GLY A 82 11.52 4.47 -17.11
N ASP A 83 12.68 4.16 -17.71
CA ASP A 83 12.91 4.29 -19.16
C ASP A 83 12.55 5.68 -19.74
N GLY A 84 12.70 6.75 -18.95
CA GLY A 84 12.33 8.11 -19.36
C GLY A 84 10.83 8.42 -19.35
N VAL A 85 10.04 7.63 -18.63
CA VAL A 85 8.58 7.71 -18.57
C VAL A 85 8.14 7.68 -17.11
N TRP A 86 7.24 8.61 -16.77
CA TRP A 86 6.47 8.57 -15.53
C TRP A 86 5.25 7.70 -15.75
N PHE A 87 5.07 6.68 -14.91
CA PHE A 87 3.95 5.76 -14.92
C PHE A 87 3.10 6.03 -13.68
N GLY A 88 1.80 6.21 -13.86
CA GLY A 88 0.87 6.40 -12.75
C GLY A 88 -0.19 5.31 -12.74
N THR A 89 -0.29 4.58 -11.64
CA THR A 89 -1.29 3.53 -11.38
C THR A 89 -2.48 4.14 -10.65
N PHE A 90 -3.70 3.74 -11.02
CA PHE A 90 -4.93 4.27 -10.44
C PHE A 90 -5.90 3.17 -10.03
N GLU A 91 -6.63 3.37 -8.95
CA GLU A 91 -7.74 2.50 -8.53
C GLU A 91 -9.05 3.27 -8.38
N GLU A 92 -10.17 2.59 -8.63
CA GLU A 92 -11.52 3.13 -8.40
C GLU A 92 -11.79 3.32 -6.89
N ASP A 93 -12.25 4.51 -6.51
CA ASP A 93 -12.65 4.91 -5.16
C ASP A 93 -11.56 4.78 -4.05
N TYR A 94 -10.32 4.46 -4.40
CA TYR A 94 -9.19 4.30 -3.47
C TYR A 94 -7.88 4.91 -4.02
N GLY A 95 -7.20 5.72 -3.21
CA GLY A 95 -5.89 6.30 -3.54
C GLY A 95 -5.71 7.73 -3.05
N ALA A 96 -4.63 8.37 -3.50
CA ALA A 96 -4.27 9.75 -3.21
C ALA A 96 -5.26 10.77 -3.78
N ASN A 97 -5.39 11.90 -3.09
CA ASN A 97 -6.20 13.05 -3.48
C ASN A 97 -5.44 14.38 -3.38
N ASN A 98 -4.14 14.33 -3.14
CA ASN A 98 -3.22 15.46 -3.22
C ASN A 98 -1.82 14.97 -3.64
N TYR A 99 -0.98 15.85 -4.20
CA TYR A 99 0.39 15.52 -4.63
C TYR A 99 1.32 16.72 -4.54
N SER A 100 2.64 16.47 -4.49
CA SER A 100 3.70 17.48 -4.58
C SER A 100 4.78 17.05 -5.58
N ILE A 101 5.45 18.03 -6.19
CA ILE A 101 6.55 17.83 -7.13
C ILE A 101 7.68 18.73 -6.69
N ALA A 102 8.82 18.15 -6.36
CA ALA A 102 9.99 18.86 -5.85
C ALA A 102 11.25 18.51 -6.66
N THR A 103 12.11 19.50 -6.87
CA THR A 103 13.35 19.37 -7.67
C THR A 103 14.59 19.09 -6.81
N SER A 104 14.40 18.98 -5.50
CA SER A 104 15.43 18.62 -4.54
C SER A 104 14.81 17.95 -3.33
N PHE A 105 15.59 17.12 -2.64
CA PHE A 105 15.13 16.46 -1.43
C PHE A 105 14.74 17.48 -0.33
N THR A 106 15.46 18.60 -0.21
CA THR A 106 15.11 19.66 0.75
C THR A 106 13.76 20.30 0.45
N GLU A 107 13.48 20.61 -0.82
CA GLU A 107 12.17 21.12 -1.25
C GLU A 107 11.08 20.08 -0.99
N PHE A 108 11.37 18.79 -1.24
CA PHE A 108 10.43 17.72 -0.97
C PHE A 108 10.05 17.61 0.52
N GLN A 109 11.02 17.74 1.42
CA GLN A 109 10.76 17.77 2.87
C GLN A 109 9.91 18.98 3.29
N GLU A 110 10.10 20.13 2.65
CA GLU A 110 9.28 21.33 2.86
C GLU A 110 7.85 21.08 2.36
N ASP A 111 7.68 20.47 1.19
CA ASP A 111 6.38 20.10 0.62
C ASP A 111 5.62 19.10 1.51
N ILE A 112 6.27 18.03 1.96
CA ILE A 112 5.67 17.08 2.92
C ILE A 112 5.14 17.82 4.14
N SER A 113 5.96 18.72 4.71
CA SER A 113 5.57 19.52 5.88
C SER A 113 4.38 20.44 5.58
N LEU A 114 4.33 21.06 4.40
CA LEU A 114 3.23 21.93 3.99
C LEU A 114 1.93 21.14 3.76
N VAL A 115 2.02 19.93 3.22
CA VAL A 115 0.86 19.08 2.92
C VAL A 115 0.32 18.40 4.18
N TRP A 116 1.18 17.96 5.10
CA TRP A 116 0.77 17.52 6.45
C TRP A 116 0.01 18.62 7.21
N ASN A 117 0.46 19.87 7.13
CA ASN A 117 -0.24 21.00 7.76
C ASN A 117 -1.64 21.27 7.16
N GLN A 118 -1.94 20.71 5.99
CA GLN A 118 -3.26 20.77 5.36
C GLN A 118 -4.16 19.58 5.74
N GLY A 119 -3.63 18.60 6.49
CA GLY A 119 -4.37 17.41 6.94
C GLY A 119 -4.30 16.22 5.97
N PHE A 120 -3.36 16.23 5.03
CA PHE A 120 -3.14 15.09 4.13
C PHE A 120 -1.89 14.33 4.54
N GLU A 121 -1.95 13.01 4.43
CA GLU A 121 -0.90 12.09 4.85
C GLU A 121 -0.16 11.53 3.64
N LEU A 122 1.18 11.45 3.70
CA LEU A 122 2.01 10.87 2.64
C LEU A 122 1.73 9.37 2.50
N VAL A 123 1.44 8.89 1.30
CA VAL A 123 1.10 7.48 1.06
C VAL A 123 2.10 6.78 0.15
N ASP A 124 2.72 7.51 -0.77
CA ASP A 124 3.68 6.96 -1.73
C ASP A 124 4.64 8.06 -2.22
N VAL A 125 5.84 7.64 -2.61
CA VAL A 125 6.93 8.51 -3.06
C VAL A 125 7.63 7.89 -4.24
N GLU A 126 7.93 8.71 -5.25
CA GLU A 126 8.73 8.30 -6.39
C GLU A 126 9.88 9.30 -6.62
N TYR A 127 11.05 8.80 -7.01
CA TYR A 127 12.15 9.62 -7.51
C TYR A 127 12.58 9.25 -8.93
N GLY A 128 12.31 10.18 -9.84
CA GLY A 128 12.62 10.04 -11.25
C GLY A 128 13.11 11.32 -11.88
N ASP A 129 14.00 11.25 -12.86
CA ASP A 129 14.45 12.43 -13.64
C ASP A 129 14.93 13.64 -12.78
N GLY A 130 15.44 13.38 -11.57
CA GLY A 130 15.84 14.44 -10.63
C GLY A 130 14.68 15.13 -9.90
N ILE A 131 13.51 14.51 -9.89
CA ILE A 131 12.27 15.00 -9.30
C ILE A 131 11.79 14.02 -8.24
N TRP A 132 11.39 14.56 -7.09
CA TRP A 132 10.63 13.85 -6.08
C TRP A 132 9.13 14.09 -6.31
N PHE A 133 8.37 13.01 -6.45
CA PHE A 133 6.92 13.04 -6.57
C PHE A 133 6.33 12.41 -5.30
N GLY A 134 5.59 13.18 -4.51
CA GLY A 134 4.90 12.65 -3.33
C GLY A 134 3.41 12.61 -3.56
N THR A 135 2.77 11.51 -3.19
CA THR A 135 1.32 11.37 -3.23
C THR A 135 0.75 11.34 -1.81
N TYR A 136 -0.41 11.97 -1.62
CA TYR A 136 -1.00 12.15 -0.29
C TYR A 136 -2.49 11.89 -0.29
N ARG A 137 -2.99 11.46 0.86
CA ARG A 137 -4.39 11.11 1.08
C ARG A 137 -4.96 11.80 2.31
N ASP A 138 -6.20 12.27 2.21
CA ASP A 138 -6.98 12.78 3.35
C ASP A 138 -7.45 11.61 4.23
N VAL A 139 -6.54 11.09 5.05
CA VAL A 139 -6.82 10.10 6.09
C VAL A 139 -6.34 10.62 7.43
N SER A 140 -7.08 10.33 8.50
CA SER A 140 -6.63 10.65 9.84
C SER A 140 -5.62 9.62 10.32
N GLY A 141 -4.46 10.05 10.82
CA GLY A 141 -3.48 9.13 11.39
C GLY A 141 -2.27 9.85 11.94
N VAL A 142 -1.32 9.07 12.46
CA VAL A 142 0.06 9.53 12.63
C VAL A 142 0.84 8.96 11.45
N ASN A 143 1.59 9.82 10.76
CA ASN A 143 2.46 9.43 9.67
C ASN A 143 3.89 9.88 9.98
N GLY A 144 4.84 9.28 9.30
CA GLY A 144 6.22 9.70 9.30
C GLY A 144 6.96 9.08 8.14
N TYR A 145 8.15 9.59 7.88
CA TYR A 145 9.07 8.97 6.95
C TYR A 145 10.43 8.77 7.61
N GLN A 146 11.21 7.83 7.09
CA GLN A 146 12.63 7.67 7.41
C GLN A 146 13.43 7.62 6.12
N THR A 147 14.69 8.04 6.21
CA THR A 147 15.61 7.96 5.08
C THR A 147 16.96 7.41 5.51
N ALA A 148 17.53 6.55 4.68
CA ALA A 148 18.81 5.92 4.95
C ALA A 148 19.68 5.86 3.70
N THR A 149 21.00 5.85 3.88
CA THR A 149 21.97 5.82 2.77
C THR A 149 22.39 4.40 2.38
N SER A 150 21.85 3.40 3.07
CA SER A 150 22.09 1.98 2.79
C SER A 150 20.89 1.14 3.22
N ALA A 151 20.67 0.02 2.55
CA ALA A 151 19.60 -0.90 2.92
C ALA A 151 19.74 -1.45 4.36
N THR A 152 20.96 -1.56 4.91
CA THR A 152 21.17 -2.02 6.29
C THR A 152 20.69 -0.97 7.31
N GLU A 153 21.05 0.30 7.10
CA GLU A 153 20.57 1.40 7.94
C GLU A 153 19.04 1.53 7.83
N PHE A 154 18.50 1.39 6.62
CA PHE A 154 17.06 1.46 6.38
C PHE A 154 16.28 0.37 7.15
N GLN A 155 16.82 -0.86 7.23
CA GLN A 155 16.21 -1.93 8.02
C GLN A 155 16.16 -1.62 9.52
N GLU A 156 17.18 -0.92 10.05
CA GLU A 156 17.16 -0.44 11.43
C GLU A 156 16.08 0.62 11.63
N ASP A 157 15.91 1.53 10.68
CA ASP A 157 14.87 2.56 10.70
C ASP A 157 13.46 1.97 10.65
N ILE A 158 13.21 0.98 9.78
CA ILE A 158 11.94 0.25 9.75
C ILE A 158 11.62 -0.34 11.13
N GLN A 159 12.60 -1.00 11.77
CA GLN A 159 12.41 -1.58 13.10
C GLN A 159 12.14 -0.51 14.17
N ASN A 160 12.76 0.65 14.07
CA ASN A 160 12.53 1.79 14.96
C ASN A 160 11.12 2.37 14.79
N MET A 161 10.60 2.42 13.57
CA MET A 161 9.24 2.89 13.28
C MET A 161 8.18 1.87 13.76
N TRP A 162 8.41 0.58 13.57
CA TRP A 162 7.55 -0.47 14.15
C TRP A 162 7.49 -0.40 15.68
N ASN A 163 8.61 -0.12 16.35
CA ASN A 163 8.65 0.06 17.80
C ASN A 163 7.84 1.29 18.27
N GLN A 164 7.56 2.23 17.38
CA GLN A 164 6.70 3.40 17.60
C GLN A 164 5.24 3.15 17.20
N GLY A 165 4.92 1.96 16.66
CA GLY A 165 3.57 1.59 16.22
C GLY A 165 3.21 2.06 14.82
N LEU A 166 4.20 2.46 14.01
CA LEU A 166 4.03 2.90 12.64
C LEU A 166 4.39 1.75 11.69
N GLN A 167 3.55 1.47 10.70
CA GLN A 167 3.70 0.41 9.70
C GLN A 167 4.34 0.98 8.45
N LEU A 168 5.25 0.22 7.82
CA LEU A 168 5.82 0.56 6.51
C LEU A 168 4.75 0.29 5.45
N VAL A 169 4.42 1.29 4.64
CA VAL A 169 3.38 1.18 3.60
C VAL A 169 3.94 1.32 2.19
N ASP A 170 5.11 1.94 2.06
CA ASP A 170 5.73 2.27 0.78
C ASP A 170 7.25 2.45 0.98
N VAL A 171 8.02 2.05 -0.02
CA VAL A 171 9.48 2.20 -0.07
C VAL A 171 9.93 2.70 -1.42
N GLU A 172 10.81 3.68 -1.40
CA GLU A 172 11.41 4.26 -2.61
C GLU A 172 12.94 4.30 -2.51
N TYR A 173 13.65 4.19 -3.65
CA TYR A 173 15.09 4.43 -3.75
C TYR A 173 15.42 5.49 -4.80
N GLY A 174 15.57 6.71 -4.30
CA GLY A 174 15.87 7.88 -5.10
C GLY A 174 17.14 8.59 -4.67
N ASP A 175 17.89 9.19 -5.61
CA ASP A 175 19.02 10.09 -5.31
C ASP A 175 20.08 9.51 -4.32
N GLY A 176 20.24 8.18 -4.30
CA GLY A 176 21.15 7.50 -3.39
C GLY A 176 20.65 7.35 -1.95
N ILE A 177 19.34 7.51 -1.72
CA ILE A 177 18.68 7.32 -0.43
C ILE A 177 17.53 6.32 -0.56
N TRP A 178 17.42 5.44 0.42
CA TRP A 178 16.18 4.72 0.71
C TRP A 178 15.24 5.69 1.42
N PHE A 179 14.00 5.75 0.99
CA PHE A 179 12.91 6.50 1.60
C PHE A 179 11.82 5.50 1.99
N GLY A 180 11.36 5.57 3.24
CA GLY A 180 10.25 4.75 3.70
C GLY A 180 9.11 5.61 4.20
N THR A 181 7.90 5.35 3.70
CA THR A 181 6.68 6.00 4.17
C THR A 181 6.02 5.11 5.22
N PHE A 182 5.63 5.70 6.36
CA PHE A 182 5.09 4.95 7.50
C PHE A 182 3.80 5.53 8.05
N GLN A 183 2.82 4.67 8.32
CA GLN A 183 1.50 5.08 8.80
C GLN A 183 1.10 4.33 10.07
N GLN A 184 0.43 5.03 10.98
CA GLN A 184 -0.21 4.39 12.12
C GLN A 184 -1.55 3.83 11.66
N ASP A 185 -1.52 2.59 11.20
CA ASP A 185 -2.70 1.85 10.81
C ASP A 185 -2.79 0.54 11.59
N SER A 186 -3.76 0.46 12.50
CA SER A 186 -4.02 -0.75 13.28
C SER A 186 -4.67 -1.87 12.47
N SER A 187 -5.17 -1.57 11.28
CA SER A 187 -5.83 -2.53 10.39
C SER A 187 -4.85 -3.35 9.56
N ILE A 188 -3.57 -2.98 9.54
CA ILE A 188 -2.52 -3.72 8.87
C ILE A 188 -1.38 -4.09 9.82
N THR A 189 -0.69 -5.18 9.51
CA THR A 189 0.64 -5.49 10.02
C THR A 189 1.58 -5.54 8.83
N SER A 190 2.58 -4.65 8.81
CA SER A 190 3.60 -4.61 7.77
C SER A 190 4.79 -5.51 8.10
N GLY A 191 5.54 -5.85 7.06
CA GLY A 191 6.82 -6.53 7.07
C GLY A 191 7.64 -6.10 5.87
N TYR A 192 8.86 -6.62 5.72
CA TYR A 192 9.62 -6.49 4.48
C TYR A 192 10.28 -7.80 4.08
N THR A 193 10.59 -7.91 2.80
CA THR A 193 11.44 -8.96 2.22
C THR A 193 12.43 -8.34 1.25
N GLY A 194 13.37 -9.13 0.72
CA GLY A 194 14.31 -8.62 -0.26
C GLY A 194 15.15 -9.70 -0.92
N GLY A 195 15.92 -9.32 -1.92
CA GLY A 195 16.78 -10.22 -2.69
C GLY A 195 17.70 -9.45 -3.64
N SER A 196 18.76 -10.09 -4.12
CA SER A 196 19.66 -9.49 -5.13
C SER A 196 19.05 -9.49 -6.54
N THR A 197 18.00 -10.28 -6.74
CA THR A 197 17.17 -10.30 -7.95
C THR A 197 15.69 -10.30 -7.57
N PHE A 198 14.82 -9.90 -8.50
CA PHE A 198 13.37 -9.97 -8.29
C PHE A 198 12.90 -11.42 -7.99
N ASP A 199 13.45 -12.41 -8.68
CA ASP A 199 13.17 -13.83 -8.39
C ASP A 199 13.58 -14.23 -6.97
N GLU A 200 14.70 -13.71 -6.45
CA GLU A 200 15.14 -13.96 -5.08
C GLU A 200 14.21 -13.27 -4.08
N LEU A 201 13.79 -12.03 -4.33
CA LEU A 201 12.77 -11.35 -3.52
C LEU A 201 11.49 -12.20 -3.45
N LEU A 202 10.96 -12.65 -4.59
CA LEU A 202 9.75 -13.47 -4.62
C LEU A 202 9.93 -14.82 -3.89
N GLY A 203 11.10 -15.45 -4.06
CA GLY A 203 11.44 -16.69 -3.36
C GLY A 203 11.48 -16.50 -1.84
N ASN A 204 12.11 -15.42 -1.38
CA ASN A 204 12.19 -15.06 0.04
C ASN A 204 10.82 -14.68 0.61
N PHE A 205 10.03 -13.90 -0.13
CA PHE A 205 8.64 -13.60 0.21
C PHE A 205 7.84 -14.90 0.40
N GLN A 206 7.86 -15.80 -0.57
CA GLN A 206 7.10 -17.05 -0.49
C GLN A 206 7.56 -17.94 0.68
N GLN A 207 8.87 -17.99 0.95
CA GLN A 207 9.44 -18.74 2.06
C GLN A 207 9.02 -18.19 3.42
N HIS A 208 9.02 -16.86 3.58
CA HIS A 208 8.81 -16.22 4.87
C HIS A 208 7.34 -15.85 5.13
N PHE A 209 6.56 -15.53 4.10
CA PHE A 209 5.25 -14.88 4.23
C PHE A 209 4.09 -15.63 3.55
N GLY A 210 4.35 -16.43 2.51
CA GLY A 210 3.31 -16.96 1.61
C GLY A 210 2.23 -17.87 2.22
N ASN A 211 2.41 -18.33 3.46
CA ASN A 211 1.41 -19.11 4.22
C ASN A 211 0.86 -18.39 5.46
N GLN A 212 1.21 -17.12 5.63
CA GLN A 212 0.87 -16.34 6.82
C GLN A 212 -0.26 -15.32 6.58
N GLY A 213 -0.78 -15.24 5.35
CA GLY A 213 -1.80 -14.28 4.96
C GLY A 213 -1.25 -12.88 4.71
N TYR A 214 0.05 -12.77 4.44
CA TYR A 214 0.66 -11.54 3.95
C TYR A 214 0.63 -11.52 2.43
N GLU A 215 0.55 -10.31 1.89
CA GLU A 215 0.62 -9.99 0.48
C GLU A 215 1.79 -9.02 0.25
N LEU A 216 2.42 -9.13 -0.91
CA LEU A 216 3.42 -8.16 -1.35
C LEU A 216 2.64 -6.98 -1.94
N VAL A 217 2.80 -5.79 -1.38
CA VAL A 217 2.02 -4.59 -1.75
C VAL A 217 2.84 -3.57 -2.52
N ASP A 218 4.15 -3.58 -2.31
CA ASP A 218 5.07 -2.65 -2.93
C ASP A 218 6.46 -3.28 -3.06
N VAL A 219 7.22 -2.88 -4.07
CA VAL A 219 8.58 -3.34 -4.38
C VAL A 219 9.40 -2.22 -4.97
N GLU A 220 10.65 -2.15 -4.55
CA GLU A 220 11.58 -1.18 -5.13
C GLU A 220 13.00 -1.75 -5.27
N TYR A 221 13.72 -1.28 -6.29
CA TYR A 221 15.10 -1.66 -6.55
C TYR A 221 16.09 -0.50 -6.35
N GLY A 222 16.88 -0.62 -5.29
CA GLY A 222 17.90 0.36 -4.94
C GLY A 222 19.19 -0.27 -4.48
N ASP A 223 20.32 0.43 -4.64
CA ASP A 223 21.61 0.02 -4.04
C ASP A 223 22.00 -1.47 -4.28
N GLY A 224 21.61 -2.02 -5.43
CA GLY A 224 21.87 -3.42 -5.80
C GLY A 224 21.00 -4.47 -5.09
N VAL A 225 19.91 -4.06 -4.44
CA VAL A 225 18.97 -4.93 -3.73
C VAL A 225 17.53 -4.57 -4.07
N TRP A 226 16.71 -5.60 -4.25
CA TRP A 226 15.26 -5.47 -4.23
C TRP A 226 14.76 -5.49 -2.80
N LEU A 227 13.92 -4.52 -2.43
CA LEU A 227 13.15 -4.50 -1.20
C LEU A 227 11.67 -4.64 -1.57
N GLY A 228 10.92 -5.40 -0.78
CA GLY A 228 9.47 -5.50 -0.94
C GLY A 228 8.76 -5.27 0.38
N VAL A 229 7.75 -4.40 0.37
CA VAL A 229 6.84 -4.20 1.49
C VAL A 229 5.77 -5.29 1.46
N VAL A 230 5.56 -5.93 2.61
CA VAL A 230 4.50 -6.92 2.75
C VAL A 230 3.50 -6.47 3.79
N GLU A 231 2.23 -6.72 3.55
CA GLU A 231 1.16 -6.34 4.45
C GLU A 231 0.22 -7.50 4.71
N LYS A 232 -0.38 -7.47 5.89
CA LYS A 232 -1.45 -8.37 6.27
C LYS A 232 -2.53 -7.60 6.98
N GLU A 233 -3.77 -7.75 6.52
CA GLU A 233 -4.92 -7.27 7.26
C GLU A 233 -4.96 -7.91 8.66
N THR A 234 -5.03 -7.06 9.67
CA THR A 234 -5.20 -7.41 11.07
C THR A 234 -6.68 -7.29 11.37
N PRO A 235 -7.39 -8.40 11.66
CA PRO A 235 -8.81 -8.35 11.97
C PRO A 235 -9.05 -7.40 13.12
N GLN A 236 -9.70 -6.27 12.83
CA GLN A 236 -10.13 -5.32 13.84
C GLN A 236 -11.09 -6.06 14.78
N ASN A 237 -10.75 -6.14 16.06
CA ASN A 237 -11.66 -6.69 17.04
C ASN A 237 -12.93 -5.80 17.02
N PRO A 238 -14.11 -6.31 16.61
CA PRO A 238 -15.31 -5.49 16.50
C PRO A 238 -15.75 -4.91 17.85
N PHE A 239 -15.17 -5.39 18.96
CA PHE A 239 -15.40 -4.89 20.32
C PHE A 239 -14.46 -3.75 20.76
N GLU A 240 -13.46 -3.34 19.95
CA GLU A 240 -12.54 -2.24 20.29
C GLU A 240 -12.92 -0.89 19.66
N ASN A 241 -14.00 -0.84 18.88
CA ASN A 241 -14.51 0.41 18.33
C ASN A 241 -15.31 1.21 19.40
N PRO A 242 -14.83 2.37 19.88
CA PRO A 242 -15.45 3.11 20.98
C PRO A 242 -16.87 3.63 20.65
N ILE A 243 -17.25 3.65 19.37
CA ILE A 243 -18.58 4.07 18.90
C ILE A 243 -19.62 2.95 19.06
N LEU A 244 -19.20 1.68 19.15
CA LEU A 244 -20.09 0.52 19.25
C LEU A 244 -20.32 0.01 20.69
N TYR A 245 -19.61 0.55 21.68
CA TYR A 245 -19.78 0.19 23.10
C TYR A 245 -21.22 0.38 23.63
N PRO A 246 -21.97 1.44 23.26
CA PRO A 246 -23.36 1.56 23.70
C PRO A 246 -24.31 0.56 23.03
N LEU A 247 -24.07 0.23 21.75
CA LEU A 247 -24.95 -0.67 20.97
C LEU A 247 -24.82 -2.14 21.39
N ALA A 248 -23.60 -2.58 21.71
CA ALA A 248 -23.35 -3.95 22.15
C ALA A 248 -23.99 -4.26 23.52
N LEU A 249 -24.08 -3.26 24.41
CA LEU A 249 -24.75 -3.41 25.70
C LEU A 249 -26.27 -3.50 25.55
N GLU A 250 -26.87 -2.71 24.64
CA GLU A 250 -28.32 -2.77 24.36
C GLU A 250 -28.74 -4.08 23.68
N LEU A 251 -27.96 -4.59 22.72
CA LEU A 251 -28.23 -5.85 22.05
C LEU A 251 -28.03 -7.07 22.98
N GLY A 252 -27.02 -7.03 23.86
CA GLY A 252 -26.79 -8.08 24.87
C GLY A 252 -27.87 -8.13 25.96
N LEU A 253 -28.49 -6.99 26.29
CA LEU A 253 -29.63 -6.94 27.20
C LEU A 253 -30.94 -7.42 26.54
N GLN A 254 -31.15 -7.14 25.25
CA GLN A 254 -32.31 -7.67 24.52
C GLN A 254 -32.23 -9.18 24.29
N GLN A 255 -31.04 -9.74 24.05
CA GLN A 255 -30.88 -11.17 23.82
C GLN A 255 -31.08 -12.01 25.10
N ASN A 256 -30.68 -11.47 26.28
CA ASN A 256 -30.92 -12.13 27.57
C ASN A 256 -32.39 -12.04 28.05
N ALA A 257 -33.19 -11.11 27.52
CA ALA A 257 -34.63 -11.07 27.78
C ALA A 257 -35.42 -12.15 27.00
N ILE A 258 -34.85 -12.69 25.90
CA ILE A 258 -35.50 -13.70 25.04
C ILE A 258 -35.11 -15.14 25.45
N ILE A 259 -34.00 -15.32 26.17
CA ILE A 259 -33.56 -16.64 26.67
C ILE A 259 -34.24 -17.04 28.00
N GLY A 260 -34.92 -16.10 28.67
CA GLY A 260 -35.68 -16.36 29.90
C GLY A 260 -36.94 -17.24 29.74
N ASP A 261 -37.47 -17.36 28.52
CA ASP A 261 -38.75 -18.06 28.26
C ASP A 261 -38.60 -19.43 27.54
N VAL A 262 -37.39 -19.86 27.20
CA VAL A 262 -37.15 -21.15 26.51
C VAL A 262 -36.67 -22.27 27.46
N LEU A 263 -36.31 -21.95 28.70
CA LEU A 263 -35.84 -22.94 29.69
C LEU A 263 -36.94 -23.57 30.59
N ASN A 264 -38.23 -23.28 30.35
CA ASN A 264 -39.35 -23.82 31.14
C ASN A 264 -40.16 -24.94 30.47
N LEU A 265 -39.71 -25.52 29.34
CA LEU A 265 -40.48 -26.54 28.61
C LEU A 265 -39.84 -27.94 28.50
N TYR A 266 -38.71 -28.19 29.16
CA TYR A 266 -38.14 -29.54 29.27
C TYR A 266 -37.78 -29.88 30.71
N ASN A 267 -38.80 -30.01 31.56
CA ASN A 267 -38.67 -30.69 32.84
C ASN A 267 -39.98 -31.39 33.24
N SER A 268 -40.28 -32.50 32.55
CA SER A 268 -41.13 -33.55 33.13
C SER A 268 -41.01 -34.86 32.35
N ALA A 269 -40.18 -35.80 32.82
CA ALA A 269 -40.44 -37.24 32.75
C ALA A 269 -39.43 -38.02 33.63
N THR A 270 -39.86 -38.21 34.87
CA THR A 270 -39.63 -39.28 35.86
C THR A 270 -38.62 -40.42 35.62
N TYR A 271 -37.89 -40.71 36.72
CA TYR A 271 -37.20 -41.95 37.08
C TYR A 271 -38.10 -43.20 37.06
N TRP A 272 -37.66 -44.27 36.37
CA TRP A 272 -37.15 -45.56 36.89
C TRP A 272 -36.47 -46.32 35.75
#